data_AF-A0A952RET0-F1
#
_entry.id   AF-A0A952RET0-F1
#
_cell.length_a   1.000
_cell.length_b   1.000
_cell.length_c   1.000
_cell.angle_alpha   90.00
_cell.angle_beta   90.00
_cell.angle_gamma   90.00
#
_symmetry.space_group_name_H-M   'P 1'
#
loop_
_entity.id
_entity.type
_entity.pdbx_description
1 polymer ?
#
loop_
_entity_poly.entity_id
_entity_poly.type
_entity_poly.pdbx_seq_one_letter_code
_entity_poly.pdbx_strand_id
1 'polypeptide(L)'
;MKNWLLLLLVCLTVLAPIGCAVPLEEEEEEQGSTESSIVSAAGGACPTDGRMSQGFKKGHDGVDLANAKGTPIFAVAAGVVTASGPAQGYGQWIRIKHDDGSMTEYGHMYRRDVKVGVRVKAGQRIALMGSEGRSTGPHLHLRTYRSANKTGSGNGISPTEYLKARGVSLPCKPSGATLTDDDVAPPGAKDDGADGDDENDGVTVDVWKTTDVRASAETDADVIGKATAKKSYPAVCWTTGDTVSSNGYEHDRWVKIDADGAVGFVSGIFLKGDQTGNITTECP
;
A
#
# COMPACT_ATOMS: atom_id res chain seq x y z
N MET A 1 -70.80 16.31 56.32
CA MET A 1 -71.23 14.97 56.79
C MET A 1 -70.64 13.93 55.84
N LYS A 2 -70.01 12.90 56.42
CA LYS A 2 -69.39 11.68 55.84
C LYS A 2 -67.92 11.76 55.38
N ASN A 3 -67.08 11.30 56.32
CA ASN A 3 -65.69 10.82 56.20
C ASN A 3 -65.60 9.45 55.53
N TRP A 4 -64.47 9.17 54.88
CA TRP A 4 -63.68 7.92 54.74
C TRP A 4 -62.48 8.27 53.82
N LEU A 5 -61.23 7.82 53.92
CA LEU A 5 -60.57 6.66 54.52
C LEU A 5 -59.05 6.94 54.64
N LEU A 6 -58.39 6.28 55.60
CA LEU A 6 -56.96 6.21 55.88
C LEU A 6 -56.09 5.65 54.72
N LEU A 7 -54.85 6.15 54.54
CA LEU A 7 -53.67 5.30 54.40
C LEU A 7 -52.37 6.05 54.76
N LEU A 8 -51.57 5.44 55.64
CA LEU A 8 -50.23 5.82 56.08
C LEU A 8 -49.18 5.19 55.14
N LEU A 9 -48.17 5.96 54.72
CA LEU A 9 -46.81 5.43 54.60
C LEU A 9 -45.80 6.55 54.85
N VAL A 10 -44.93 6.31 55.82
CA VAL A 10 -43.79 7.13 56.22
C VAL A 10 -42.61 6.84 55.31
N CYS A 11 -41.93 7.86 54.81
CA CYS A 11 -40.47 7.79 54.66
C CYS A 11 -39.86 9.18 54.80
N LEU A 12 -38.86 9.24 55.67
CA LEU A 12 -38.17 10.40 56.22
C LEU A 12 -36.76 10.44 55.63
N THR A 13 -36.39 11.52 54.95
CA THR A 13 -35.01 12.07 54.84
C THR A 13 -35.11 13.46 54.19
N VAL A 14 -35.02 14.57 54.93
CA VAL A 14 -33.82 15.27 55.46
C VAL A 14 -33.14 16.19 54.41
N LEU A 15 -33.24 17.51 54.69
CA LEU A 15 -32.38 18.66 54.28
C LEU A 15 -32.35 19.03 52.78
N ALA A 16 -32.38 20.28 52.31
CA ALA A 16 -32.11 21.62 52.88
C ALA A 16 -32.79 22.70 51.98
N PRO A 17 -32.73 24.01 52.33
CA PRO A 17 -33.71 25.00 51.91
C PRO A 17 -33.41 25.73 50.57
N ILE A 18 -34.52 26.04 49.89
CA ILE A 18 -34.91 27.33 49.28
C ILE A 18 -33.76 28.32 49.03
N GLY A 19 -33.42 28.42 47.75
CA GLY A 19 -32.80 29.59 47.13
C GLY A 19 -33.38 29.76 45.73
N CYS A 20 -34.65 30.16 45.64
CA CYS A 20 -35.24 30.65 44.40
C CYS A 20 -34.87 32.13 44.21
N ALA A 21 -34.26 32.47 43.08
CA ALA A 21 -34.74 33.50 42.16
C ALA A 21 -33.59 34.00 41.26
N VAL A 22 -33.56 33.53 40.01
CA VAL A 22 -33.05 34.27 38.86
C VAL A 22 -34.14 34.11 37.77
N PRO A 23 -34.54 35.18 37.07
CA PRO A 23 -35.81 35.22 36.37
C PRO A 23 -35.83 34.41 35.07
N LEU A 24 -37.08 34.10 34.72
CA LEU A 24 -37.62 33.30 33.64
C LEU A 24 -37.45 33.93 32.25
N GLU A 25 -37.26 33.04 31.27
CA GLU A 25 -37.83 33.03 29.91
C GLU A 25 -37.35 34.15 28.97
N GLU A 26 -36.95 33.89 27.72
CA GLU A 26 -37.60 32.99 26.75
C GLU A 26 -36.60 32.11 25.99
N GLU A 27 -36.99 30.84 25.88
CA GLU A 27 -36.42 29.82 25.03
C GLU A 27 -37.02 29.94 23.62
N GLU A 28 -36.17 29.87 22.60
CA GLU A 28 -36.59 29.23 21.35
C GLU A 28 -35.74 27.97 21.19
N GLU A 29 -36.37 26.82 21.49
CA GLU A 29 -35.98 25.54 20.92
C GLU A 29 -36.23 25.57 19.41
N GLU A 30 -35.25 25.15 18.61
CA GLU A 30 -35.58 24.17 17.59
C GLU A 30 -34.55 23.04 17.57
N GLN A 31 -35.12 21.86 17.65
CA GLN A 31 -34.53 20.56 17.89
C GLN A 31 -33.79 20.05 16.65
N GLY A 32 -32.83 19.15 16.91
CA GLY A 32 -32.62 18.01 16.02
C GLY A 32 -31.41 18.12 15.10
N SER A 33 -30.30 17.52 15.51
CA SER A 33 -29.95 16.17 15.06
C SER A 33 -28.50 15.87 15.47
N THR A 34 -28.32 15.46 16.72
CA THR A 34 -27.30 14.45 17.00
C THR A 34 -27.77 13.17 16.31
N GLU A 35 -27.31 12.94 15.09
CA GLU A 35 -27.05 11.62 14.51
C GLU A 35 -26.18 11.80 13.25
N SER A 36 -25.04 11.12 13.26
CA SER A 36 -24.29 10.70 12.07
C SER A 36 -23.62 11.78 11.22
N SER A 37 -22.41 12.17 11.62
CA SER A 37 -21.33 12.45 10.66
C SER A 37 -19.97 11.99 11.19
N ILE A 38 -19.94 10.76 11.72
CA ILE A 38 -18.75 9.90 11.67
C ILE A 38 -18.73 9.18 10.32
N VAL A 39 -18.62 9.93 9.24
CA VAL A 39 -18.33 9.36 7.92
C VAL A 39 -17.34 10.27 7.21
N SER A 40 -16.08 10.16 7.62
CA SER A 40 -14.94 10.48 6.75
C SER A 40 -13.65 9.91 7.33
N ALA A 41 -13.07 8.88 6.68
CA ALA A 41 -11.66 8.46 6.83
C ALA A 41 -11.22 7.31 5.89
N ALA A 42 -12.13 6.59 5.21
CA ALA A 42 -11.74 5.57 4.22
C ALA A 42 -11.81 6.15 2.80
N GLY A 43 -10.91 7.09 2.48
CA GLY A 43 -10.83 7.70 1.16
C GLY A 43 -10.62 6.63 0.07
N GLY A 44 -11.43 6.70 -0.99
CA GLY A 44 -11.29 5.85 -2.17
C GLY A 44 -10.27 6.43 -3.14
N ALA A 45 -9.55 5.56 -3.84
CA ALA A 45 -8.63 5.97 -4.90
C ALA A 45 -8.98 5.31 -6.24
N CYS A 46 -8.64 6.00 -7.32
CA CYS A 46 -8.79 5.46 -8.65
C CYS A 46 -7.87 4.25 -8.85
N PRO A 47 -8.39 3.06 -9.22
CA PRO A 47 -7.58 1.85 -9.33
C PRO A 47 -6.60 1.86 -10.50
N THR A 48 -6.94 2.54 -11.60
CA THR A 48 -6.10 2.62 -12.80
C THR A 48 -6.70 3.65 -13.76
N ASP A 49 -5.89 4.20 -14.66
CA ASP A 49 -6.40 4.91 -15.83
C ASP A 49 -6.82 3.87 -16.87
N GLY A 50 -8.10 3.79 -17.21
CA GLY A 50 -8.56 2.78 -18.14
C GLY A 50 -10.00 2.96 -18.58
N ARG A 51 -10.28 2.57 -19.82
CA ARG A 51 -11.65 2.51 -20.34
C ARG A 51 -12.36 1.31 -19.72
N MET A 52 -13.59 1.48 -19.26
CA MET A 52 -14.43 0.34 -18.88
C MET A 52 -14.74 -0.53 -20.10
N SER A 53 -14.10 -1.69 -20.21
CA SER A 53 -14.36 -2.68 -21.24
C SER A 53 -15.53 -3.59 -20.87
N GLN A 54 -15.71 -3.86 -19.57
CA GLN A 54 -16.81 -4.68 -19.07
C GLN A 54 -17.28 -4.20 -17.69
N GLY A 55 -18.59 -4.01 -17.54
CA GLY A 55 -19.20 -3.63 -16.26
C GLY A 55 -19.62 -4.83 -15.40
N PHE A 56 -19.98 -4.54 -14.15
CA PHE A 56 -20.54 -5.52 -13.22
C PHE A 56 -21.93 -5.97 -13.66
N LYS A 57 -22.13 -7.28 -13.81
CA LYS A 57 -23.41 -7.88 -14.20
C LYS A 57 -23.45 -9.36 -13.87
N LYS A 58 -24.62 -9.99 -14.01
CA LYS A 58 -24.73 -11.46 -13.89
C LYS A 58 -23.75 -12.14 -14.86
N GLY A 59 -22.89 -13.02 -14.33
CA GLY A 59 -21.83 -13.69 -15.08
C GLY A 59 -20.50 -12.94 -15.15
N HIS A 60 -20.43 -11.71 -14.61
CA HIS A 60 -19.20 -10.95 -14.48
C HIS A 60 -19.18 -10.20 -13.14
N ASP A 61 -18.59 -10.85 -12.13
CA ASP A 61 -18.64 -10.44 -10.72
C ASP A 61 -17.57 -9.40 -10.36
N GLY A 62 -17.34 -8.45 -11.27
CA GLY A 62 -16.31 -7.42 -11.22
C GLY A 62 -16.48 -6.37 -12.32
N VAL A 63 -15.50 -5.51 -12.48
CA VAL A 63 -15.36 -4.60 -13.63
C VAL A 63 -14.02 -4.83 -14.30
N ASP A 64 -13.99 -4.64 -15.62
CA ASP A 64 -12.78 -4.68 -16.42
C ASP A 64 -12.46 -3.29 -16.93
N LEU A 65 -11.26 -2.82 -16.62
CA LEU A 65 -10.71 -1.54 -17.05
C LEU A 65 -9.53 -1.83 -17.99
N ALA A 66 -9.74 -1.60 -19.28
CA ALA A 66 -8.76 -1.87 -20.32
C ALA A 66 -7.85 -0.67 -20.55
N ASN A 67 -6.54 -0.95 -20.59
CA ASN A 67 -5.49 -0.05 -21.04
C ASN A 67 -4.27 -0.88 -21.48
N ALA A 68 -3.18 -0.25 -21.89
CA ALA A 68 -1.96 -0.94 -22.31
C ALA A 68 -1.34 -1.79 -21.19
N LYS A 69 -0.65 -2.89 -21.56
CA LYS A 69 0.24 -3.61 -20.64
C LYS A 69 1.27 -2.61 -20.06
N GLY A 70 1.55 -2.68 -18.77
CA GLY A 70 2.39 -1.68 -18.10
C GLY A 70 1.59 -0.60 -17.36
N THR A 71 0.31 -0.42 -17.66
CA THR A 71 -0.51 0.60 -16.98
C THR A 71 -0.52 0.35 -15.47
N PRO A 72 -0.20 1.36 -14.63
CA PRO A 72 -0.20 1.19 -13.18
C PRO A 72 -1.57 0.79 -12.61
N ILE A 73 -1.53 -0.11 -11.63
CA ILE A 73 -2.68 -0.50 -10.81
C ILE A 73 -2.43 -0.06 -9.38
N PHE A 74 -3.42 0.61 -8.79
CA PHE A 74 -3.37 1.21 -7.46
C PHE A 74 -4.38 0.56 -6.50
N ALA A 75 -4.04 0.52 -5.22
CA ALA A 75 -4.95 0.11 -4.17
C ALA A 75 -6.12 1.11 -4.07
N VAL A 76 -7.36 0.62 -4.05
CA VAL A 76 -8.55 1.50 -4.06
C VAL A 76 -8.86 2.08 -2.69
N ALA A 77 -8.32 1.46 -1.64
CA ALA A 77 -8.44 1.88 -0.26
C ALA A 77 -7.25 1.31 0.53
N ALA A 78 -6.96 1.89 1.70
CA ALA A 78 -5.91 1.38 2.57
C ALA A 78 -6.26 -0.02 3.12
N GLY A 79 -5.25 -0.83 3.40
CA GLY A 79 -5.46 -2.19 3.90
C GLY A 79 -4.20 -3.03 3.95
N VAL A 80 -4.36 -4.33 4.17
CA VAL A 80 -3.27 -5.32 4.22
C VAL A 80 -3.41 -6.30 3.07
N VAL A 81 -2.31 -6.54 2.35
CA VAL A 81 -2.24 -7.51 1.27
C VAL A 81 -2.37 -8.91 1.85
N THR A 82 -3.43 -9.63 1.51
CA THR A 82 -3.68 -11.00 1.99
C THR A 82 -3.29 -12.07 0.98
N ALA A 83 -3.13 -11.71 -0.29
CA ALA A 83 -2.56 -12.58 -1.33
C ALA A 83 -1.85 -11.75 -2.40
N SER A 84 -0.75 -12.26 -2.93
CA SER A 84 0.00 -11.69 -4.06
C SER A 84 0.73 -12.83 -4.76
N GLY A 85 0.22 -13.28 -5.90
CA GLY A 85 0.73 -14.50 -6.53
C GLY A 85 -0.11 -15.04 -7.68
N PRO A 86 0.17 -16.27 -8.14
CA PRO A 86 -0.65 -16.93 -9.13
C PRO A 86 -2.04 -17.28 -8.58
N ALA A 87 -3.07 -17.16 -9.42
CA ALA A 87 -4.43 -17.59 -9.11
C ALA A 87 -5.17 -18.09 -10.34
N GLN A 88 -5.93 -19.17 -10.15
CA GLN A 88 -6.66 -19.82 -11.23
C GLN A 88 -7.66 -18.83 -11.87
N GLY A 89 -7.57 -18.69 -13.20
CA GLY A 89 -8.38 -17.73 -13.95
C GLY A 89 -7.82 -16.32 -14.02
N TYR A 90 -7.09 -15.86 -13.00
CA TYR A 90 -6.53 -14.50 -12.90
C TYR A 90 -5.13 -14.39 -13.50
N GLY A 91 -4.41 -15.51 -13.65
CA GLY A 91 -2.99 -15.46 -13.94
C GLY A 91 -2.27 -15.05 -12.66
N GLN A 92 -1.94 -13.77 -12.51
CA GLN A 92 -1.53 -13.19 -11.24
C GLN A 92 -2.63 -12.32 -10.63
N TRP A 93 -2.69 -12.32 -9.31
CA TRP A 93 -3.60 -11.45 -8.57
C TRP A 93 -2.95 -10.81 -7.34
N ILE A 94 -3.63 -9.79 -6.83
CA ILE A 94 -3.44 -9.25 -5.50
C ILE A 94 -4.80 -9.19 -4.81
N ARG A 95 -4.83 -9.48 -3.52
CA ARG A 95 -6.01 -9.27 -2.66
C ARG A 95 -5.64 -8.37 -1.50
N ILE A 96 -6.50 -7.39 -1.21
CA ILE A 96 -6.31 -6.45 -0.11
C ILE A 96 -7.53 -6.49 0.79
N LYS A 97 -7.31 -6.87 2.06
CA LYS A 97 -8.30 -6.70 3.13
C LYS A 97 -8.20 -5.26 3.64
N HIS A 98 -9.27 -4.51 3.50
CA HIS A 98 -9.33 -3.12 3.92
C HIS A 98 -9.63 -2.98 5.41
N ASP A 99 -9.31 -1.81 5.95
CA ASP A 99 -9.48 -1.52 7.38
C ASP A 99 -10.95 -1.54 7.83
N ASP A 100 -11.88 -1.23 6.91
CA ASP A 100 -13.33 -1.34 7.12
C ASP A 100 -13.86 -2.79 7.05
N GLY A 101 -12.98 -3.77 6.89
CA GLY A 101 -13.32 -5.19 6.80
C GLY A 101 -13.76 -5.66 5.40
N SER A 102 -13.87 -4.75 4.44
CA SER A 102 -14.11 -5.09 3.04
C SER A 102 -12.87 -5.72 2.39
N MET A 103 -13.04 -6.25 1.17
CA MET A 103 -11.95 -6.87 0.41
C MET A 103 -12.03 -6.45 -1.04
N THR A 104 -10.86 -6.27 -1.65
CA THR A 104 -10.73 -6.11 -3.10
C THR A 104 -9.77 -7.12 -3.69
N GLU A 105 -10.02 -7.47 -4.95
CA GLU A 105 -9.20 -8.39 -5.73
C GLU A 105 -8.87 -7.76 -7.07
N TYR A 106 -7.60 -7.86 -7.45
CA TYR A 106 -7.02 -7.28 -8.65
C TYR A 106 -6.46 -8.41 -9.49
N GLY A 107 -6.80 -8.50 -10.78
CA GLY A 107 -6.39 -9.59 -11.67
C GLY A 107 -5.58 -9.19 -12.89
N HIS A 108 -5.06 -10.21 -13.56
CA HIS A 108 -4.42 -10.16 -14.88
C HIS A 108 -3.13 -9.33 -14.98
N MET A 109 -2.49 -8.98 -13.86
CA MET A 109 -1.22 -8.27 -13.83
C MET A 109 -0.05 -9.09 -14.39
N TYR A 110 0.93 -8.42 -15.03
CA TYR A 110 2.20 -9.07 -15.43
C TYR A 110 3.33 -8.86 -14.42
N ARG A 111 3.19 -7.85 -13.54
CA ARG A 111 4.12 -7.56 -12.45
C ARG A 111 3.32 -7.18 -11.21
N ARG A 112 3.74 -7.69 -10.06
CA ARG A 112 3.26 -7.30 -8.73
C ARG A 112 4.38 -6.57 -8.01
N ASP A 113 4.04 -5.48 -7.32
CA ASP A 113 4.99 -4.65 -6.59
C ASP A 113 4.91 -4.87 -5.07
N VAL A 114 3.87 -5.56 -4.60
CA VAL A 114 3.63 -5.81 -3.17
C VAL A 114 3.56 -7.30 -2.83
N LYS A 115 4.01 -7.65 -1.62
CA LYS A 115 4.00 -9.01 -1.07
C LYS A 115 2.89 -9.16 -0.01
N VAL A 116 2.53 -10.39 0.31
CA VAL A 116 1.58 -10.70 1.40
C VAL A 116 2.10 -10.12 2.72
N GLY A 117 1.18 -9.54 3.51
CA GLY A 117 1.48 -8.92 4.80
C GLY A 117 1.82 -7.42 4.72
N VAL A 118 2.11 -6.89 3.53
CA VAL A 118 2.36 -5.45 3.34
C VAL A 118 1.09 -4.66 3.58
N ARG A 119 1.19 -3.58 4.36
CA ARG A 119 0.14 -2.57 4.48
C ARG A 119 0.30 -1.56 3.36
N VAL A 120 -0.81 -1.22 2.70
CA VAL A 120 -0.85 -0.27 1.59
C VAL A 120 -1.79 0.89 1.90
N LYS A 121 -1.49 2.06 1.34
CA LYS A 121 -2.39 3.24 1.36
C LYS A 121 -3.35 3.22 0.17
N ALA A 122 -4.47 3.92 0.27
CA ALA A 122 -5.30 4.21 -0.90
C ALA A 122 -4.46 5.00 -1.93
N GLY A 123 -4.53 4.62 -3.20
CA GLY A 123 -3.76 5.25 -4.27
C GLY A 123 -2.30 4.79 -4.36
N GLN A 124 -1.85 3.87 -3.49
CA GLN A 124 -0.51 3.29 -3.61
C GLN A 124 -0.46 2.30 -4.79
N ARG A 125 0.60 2.38 -5.62
CA ARG A 125 0.81 1.42 -6.71
C ARG A 125 1.11 0.03 -6.13
N ILE A 126 0.42 -0.98 -6.65
CA ILE A 126 0.54 -2.36 -6.18
C ILE A 126 0.94 -3.34 -7.28
N ALA A 127 0.74 -2.97 -8.55
CA ALA A 127 1.03 -3.83 -9.69
C ALA A 127 1.06 -3.03 -10.99
N LEU A 128 1.45 -3.72 -12.06
CA LEU A 128 1.34 -3.24 -13.43
C LEU A 128 0.42 -4.16 -14.25
N MET A 129 -0.51 -3.55 -14.98
CA MET A 129 -1.55 -4.21 -15.77
C MET A 129 -0.93 -5.12 -16.84
N GLY A 130 -1.47 -6.33 -16.96
CA GLY A 130 -1.05 -7.31 -17.96
C GLY A 130 -2.26 -7.96 -18.61
N SER A 131 -2.04 -9.17 -19.13
CA SER A 131 -3.07 -10.02 -19.72
C SER A 131 -2.88 -11.48 -19.32
N GLU A 132 -2.35 -11.72 -18.12
CA GLU A 132 -2.07 -13.08 -17.64
C GLU A 132 -3.37 -13.83 -17.31
N GLY A 133 -3.34 -15.16 -17.39
CA GLY A 133 -4.49 -16.00 -17.08
C GLY A 133 -5.56 -15.96 -18.18
N ARG A 134 -6.84 -16.02 -17.78
CA ARG A 134 -7.96 -16.04 -18.72
C ARG A 134 -8.32 -14.62 -19.11
N SER A 135 -7.61 -14.09 -20.10
CA SER A 135 -7.79 -12.74 -20.62
C SER A 135 -7.72 -12.72 -22.15
N THR A 136 -8.51 -11.86 -22.80
CA THR A 136 -8.48 -11.63 -24.25
C THR A 136 -7.65 -10.41 -24.65
N GLY A 137 -7.06 -9.70 -23.68
CA GLY A 137 -6.22 -8.53 -23.90
C GLY A 137 -5.95 -7.77 -22.60
N PRO A 138 -4.98 -6.83 -22.56
CA PRO A 138 -4.60 -6.19 -21.31
C PRO A 138 -5.74 -5.40 -20.65
N HIS A 139 -6.02 -5.75 -19.38
CA HIS A 139 -7.02 -5.07 -18.55
C HIS A 139 -6.80 -5.36 -17.05
N LEU A 140 -7.30 -4.48 -16.20
CA LEU A 140 -7.50 -4.77 -14.78
C LEU A 140 -8.90 -5.38 -14.59
N HIS A 141 -8.95 -6.61 -14.07
CA HIS A 141 -10.17 -7.16 -13.48
C HIS A 141 -10.22 -6.81 -12.00
N LEU A 142 -11.19 -5.98 -11.60
CA LEU A 142 -11.39 -5.54 -10.22
C LEU A 142 -12.67 -6.13 -9.64
N ARG A 143 -12.54 -6.81 -8.50
CA ARG A 143 -13.69 -7.28 -7.71
C ARG A 143 -13.68 -6.63 -6.35
N THR A 144 -14.88 -6.42 -5.81
CA THR A 144 -15.08 -5.80 -4.50
C THR A 144 -16.09 -6.62 -3.68
N TYR A 145 -15.87 -6.72 -2.38
CA TYR A 145 -16.69 -7.50 -1.47
C TYR A 145 -17.00 -6.71 -0.20
N ARG A 146 -18.20 -6.85 0.34
CA ARG A 146 -18.58 -6.22 1.63
C ARG A 146 -17.78 -6.73 2.82
N SER A 147 -17.27 -7.95 2.74
CA SER A 147 -16.53 -8.59 3.84
C SER A 147 -15.45 -9.51 3.30
N ALA A 148 -14.25 -9.42 3.87
CA ALA A 148 -13.13 -10.32 3.60
C ALA A 148 -13.44 -11.80 3.93
N ASN A 149 -14.45 -12.08 4.76
CA ASN A 149 -14.86 -13.45 5.11
C ASN A 149 -15.85 -14.05 4.09
N LYS A 150 -16.37 -13.25 3.14
CA LYS A 150 -17.36 -13.70 2.15
C LYS A 150 -16.93 -13.29 0.75
N THR A 151 -16.01 -14.05 0.19
CA THR A 151 -15.41 -13.80 -1.14
C THR A 151 -15.75 -14.92 -2.13
N GLY A 152 -15.28 -14.82 -3.38
CA GLY A 152 -15.56 -15.83 -4.42
C GLY A 152 -16.79 -15.49 -5.26
N SER A 153 -17.02 -16.27 -6.32
CA SER A 153 -18.02 -15.97 -7.36
C SER A 153 -19.44 -15.88 -6.80
N GLY A 154 -20.15 -14.80 -7.15
CA GLY A 154 -21.52 -14.53 -6.72
C GLY A 154 -21.63 -13.80 -5.39
N ASN A 155 -20.51 -13.56 -4.71
CA ASN A 155 -20.43 -12.78 -3.47
C ASN A 155 -19.94 -11.35 -3.70
N GLY A 156 -19.50 -11.02 -4.92
CA GLY A 156 -19.05 -9.67 -5.25
C GLY A 156 -20.19 -8.66 -5.20
N ILE A 157 -19.80 -7.41 -4.95
CA ILE A 157 -20.66 -6.24 -5.13
C ILE A 157 -20.09 -5.37 -6.25
N SER A 158 -20.94 -4.50 -6.81
CA SER A 158 -20.55 -3.58 -7.87
C SER A 158 -19.34 -2.73 -7.47
N PRO A 159 -18.19 -2.88 -8.15
CA PRO A 159 -17.02 -2.03 -7.91
C PRO A 159 -17.30 -0.55 -8.16
N THR A 160 -18.16 -0.24 -9.13
CA THR A 160 -18.57 1.14 -9.42
C THR A 160 -19.30 1.76 -8.23
N GLU A 161 -20.26 1.05 -7.63
CA GLU A 161 -21.00 1.55 -6.45
C GLU A 161 -20.10 1.57 -5.21
N TYR A 162 -19.25 0.56 -5.04
CA TYR A 162 -18.27 0.49 -3.96
C TYR A 162 -17.32 1.70 -3.96
N LEU A 163 -16.81 2.08 -5.14
CA LEU A 163 -15.92 3.22 -5.31
C LEU A 163 -16.66 4.55 -5.23
N LYS A 164 -17.88 4.63 -5.78
CA LYS A 164 -18.71 5.84 -5.74
C LYS A 164 -19.06 6.22 -4.29
N ALA A 165 -19.36 5.23 -3.45
CA ALA A 165 -19.55 5.43 -2.01
C ALA A 165 -18.30 5.98 -1.28
N ARG A 166 -17.12 5.89 -1.91
CA ARG A 166 -15.84 6.40 -1.42
C ARG A 166 -15.34 7.61 -2.23
N GLY A 167 -16.21 8.25 -3.01
CA GLY A 167 -15.91 9.47 -3.76
C GLY A 167 -15.26 9.26 -5.13
N VAL A 168 -15.15 8.02 -5.62
CA VAL A 168 -14.51 7.70 -6.91
C VAL A 168 -15.53 7.21 -7.92
N SER A 169 -15.64 7.88 -9.06
CA SER A 169 -16.51 7.44 -10.17
C SER A 169 -15.68 6.79 -11.27
N LEU A 170 -16.01 5.54 -11.65
CA LEU A 170 -15.37 4.85 -12.77
C LEU A 170 -16.06 5.17 -14.11
N PRO A 171 -15.31 5.22 -15.24
CA PRO A 171 -13.86 5.23 -15.31
C PRO A 171 -13.30 6.54 -14.72
N CYS A 172 -12.15 6.44 -14.07
CA CYS A 172 -11.42 7.59 -13.53
C CYS A 172 -10.01 7.59 -14.08
N LYS A 173 -9.37 8.75 -13.97
CA LYS A 173 -7.92 8.85 -14.08
C LYS A 173 -7.39 9.06 -12.66
N PRO A 174 -6.36 8.34 -12.21
CA PRO A 174 -5.68 8.68 -10.97
C PRO A 174 -5.29 10.16 -11.04
N SER A 175 -5.90 10.99 -10.18
CA SER A 175 -5.50 12.38 -10.00
C SER A 175 -4.03 12.34 -9.67
N GLY A 176 -3.20 12.97 -10.49
CA GLY A 176 -1.76 12.83 -10.42
C GLY A 176 -1.27 12.95 -8.99
N ALA A 177 -1.00 11.82 -8.36
CA ALA A 177 0.23 11.70 -7.62
C ALA A 177 1.33 11.79 -8.69
N THR A 178 1.62 13.02 -9.13
CA THR A 178 3.01 13.46 -9.10
C THR A 178 3.45 13.04 -7.71
N LEU A 179 4.39 12.11 -7.63
CA LEU A 179 4.93 11.70 -6.34
C LEU A 179 5.54 12.97 -5.74
N THR A 180 4.78 13.69 -4.93
CA THR A 180 5.31 14.68 -4.02
C THR A 180 5.61 13.91 -2.76
N ASP A 181 6.85 14.05 -2.28
CA ASP A 181 7.37 13.35 -1.10
C ASP A 181 6.48 13.47 0.16
N ASP A 182 5.53 14.42 0.17
CA ASP A 182 4.70 14.75 1.33
C ASP A 182 3.46 13.86 1.57
N ASP A 183 3.07 12.95 0.68
CA ASP A 183 1.95 11.99 0.95
C ASP A 183 2.41 10.67 1.61
N VAL A 184 3.72 10.56 1.90
CA VAL A 184 4.27 9.52 2.76
C VAL A 184 4.75 10.11 4.08
N ALA A 185 3.81 10.41 5.00
CA ALA A 185 4.17 10.62 6.40
C ALA A 185 3.49 9.65 7.41
N PRO A 186 4.19 9.25 8.49
CA PRO A 186 4.00 7.95 9.16
C PRO A 186 3.83 8.06 10.69
N PRO A 187 3.77 6.92 11.42
CA PRO A 187 4.83 6.68 12.41
C PRO A 187 5.50 5.32 12.13
N GLY A 188 6.69 5.36 11.52
CA GLY A 188 7.55 4.19 11.28
C GLY A 188 8.57 4.28 10.13
N ALA A 189 8.31 5.02 9.04
CA ALA A 189 9.20 5.08 7.87
C ALA A 189 9.67 6.51 7.62
N LYS A 190 10.98 6.76 7.64
CA LYS A 190 11.52 8.12 7.49
C LYS A 190 11.64 8.47 6.00
N ASP A 191 11.31 9.72 5.73
CA ASP A 191 11.40 10.49 4.50
C ASP A 191 12.85 10.89 4.18
N ASP A 192 13.25 10.75 2.92
CA ASP A 192 14.23 11.59 2.22
C ASP A 192 14.18 11.33 0.69
N GLY A 193 13.50 12.20 -0.06
CA GLY A 193 13.32 12.11 -1.52
C GLY A 193 14.58 12.22 -2.39
N ALA A 194 14.47 11.81 -3.66
CA ALA A 194 15.19 12.32 -4.85
C ALA A 194 14.89 11.52 -6.14
N ASP A 195 14.83 12.24 -7.26
CA ASP A 195 14.65 11.85 -8.68
C ASP A 195 15.73 10.86 -9.19
N GLY A 196 15.41 9.77 -9.94
CA GLY A 196 15.41 9.65 -11.41
C GLY A 196 16.82 9.83 -12.03
N ASP A 197 17.60 8.80 -12.37
CA ASP A 197 17.46 7.95 -13.57
C ASP A 197 18.31 6.64 -13.55
N ASP A 198 17.81 5.62 -14.26
CA ASP A 198 18.47 4.37 -14.72
C ASP A 198 18.50 3.10 -13.81
N GLU A 199 17.50 2.25 -14.08
CA GLU A 199 17.41 0.79 -13.88
C GLU A 199 17.64 0.20 -12.48
N ASN A 200 17.94 1.03 -11.49
CA ASN A 200 17.94 0.66 -10.07
C ASN A 200 17.54 1.83 -9.17
N ASP A 201 16.86 2.86 -9.68
CA ASP A 201 16.61 4.13 -8.97
C ASP A 201 15.95 3.89 -7.61
N GLY A 202 16.77 4.02 -6.57
CA GLY A 202 16.42 3.77 -5.17
C GLY A 202 17.11 2.57 -4.51
N VAL A 203 17.85 1.73 -5.25
CA VAL A 203 18.64 0.63 -4.67
C VAL A 203 20.07 1.12 -4.44
N THR A 204 20.37 1.44 -3.19
CA THR A 204 21.71 1.81 -2.75
C THR A 204 22.41 0.67 -2.01
N VAL A 205 23.73 0.63 -2.15
CA VAL A 205 24.64 -0.27 -1.42
C VAL A 205 25.30 0.49 -0.29
N ASP A 206 25.04 0.07 0.94
CA ASP A 206 25.71 0.59 2.13
C ASP A 206 27.04 -0.13 2.38
N VAL A 207 28.14 0.61 2.30
CA VAL A 207 29.47 0.06 2.53
C VAL A 207 29.83 0.20 4.00
N TRP A 208 29.83 -0.87 4.80
CA TRP A 208 30.09 -0.77 6.25
C TRP A 208 31.57 -0.60 6.62
N LYS A 209 32.47 -1.09 5.77
CA LYS A 209 33.92 -0.98 5.92
C LYS A 209 34.49 -0.56 4.57
N THR A 210 35.46 0.35 4.59
CA THR A 210 36.13 0.81 3.38
C THR A 210 36.66 -0.39 2.62
N THR A 211 36.33 -0.47 1.34
CA THR A 211 36.62 -1.62 0.49
C THR A 211 37.09 -1.16 -0.88
N ASP A 212 37.78 -2.06 -1.57
CA ASP A 212 38.30 -1.81 -2.90
C ASP A 212 37.19 -1.94 -3.94
N VAL A 213 37.16 -1.01 -4.88
CA VAL A 213 36.34 -1.08 -6.08
C VAL A 213 37.21 -1.64 -7.19
N ARG A 214 36.82 -2.79 -7.74
CA ARG A 214 37.62 -3.56 -8.69
C ARG A 214 37.07 -3.44 -10.11
N ALA A 215 37.95 -3.62 -11.09
CA ALA A 215 37.58 -3.57 -12.50
C ALA A 215 36.62 -4.71 -12.92
N SER A 216 36.71 -5.88 -12.26
CA SER A 216 35.85 -7.06 -12.48
C SER A 216 35.42 -7.71 -11.15
N ALA A 217 34.54 -8.71 -11.21
CA ALA A 217 34.04 -9.49 -10.08
C ALA A 217 35.02 -10.59 -9.62
N GLU A 218 36.31 -10.27 -9.61
CA GLU A 218 37.39 -11.19 -9.25
C GLU A 218 38.23 -10.56 -8.13
N THR A 219 38.77 -11.39 -7.23
CA THR A 219 39.50 -10.92 -6.05
C THR A 219 40.91 -10.41 -6.36
N ASP A 220 41.47 -10.76 -7.51
CA ASP A 220 42.78 -10.34 -7.99
C ASP A 220 42.73 -9.23 -9.05
N ALA A 221 41.54 -8.83 -9.50
CA ALA A 221 41.35 -7.74 -10.44
C ALA A 221 41.87 -6.39 -9.94
N ASP A 222 42.29 -5.55 -10.88
CA ASP A 222 42.84 -4.23 -10.59
C ASP A 222 41.90 -3.38 -9.72
N VAL A 223 42.47 -2.73 -8.70
CA VAL A 223 41.75 -1.78 -7.86
C VAL A 223 41.72 -0.43 -8.56
N ILE A 224 40.52 -0.04 -8.99
CA ILE A 224 40.28 1.20 -9.75
C ILE A 224 39.73 2.33 -8.87
N GLY A 225 39.36 2.01 -7.63
CA GLY A 225 38.88 2.99 -6.66
C GLY A 225 38.67 2.40 -5.27
N LYS A 226 38.11 3.21 -4.38
CA LYS A 226 37.71 2.76 -3.04
C LYS A 226 36.32 3.27 -2.71
N ALA A 227 35.49 2.38 -2.18
CA ALA A 227 34.21 2.74 -1.59
C ALA A 227 34.41 2.94 -0.08
N THR A 228 34.04 4.10 0.42
CA THR A 228 34.32 4.55 1.79
C THR A 228 33.32 3.93 2.76
N ALA A 229 33.79 3.55 3.95
CA ALA A 229 32.93 3.07 5.02
C ALA A 229 31.80 4.07 5.37
N LYS A 230 30.65 3.52 5.75
CA LYS A 230 29.44 4.21 6.19
C LYS A 230 28.85 5.18 5.15
N LYS A 231 29.13 4.95 3.87
CA LYS A 231 28.55 5.67 2.74
C LYS A 231 27.70 4.74 1.88
N SER A 232 26.63 5.28 1.32
CA SER A 232 25.72 4.60 0.39
C SER A 232 26.09 4.96 -1.04
N TYR A 233 26.09 3.97 -1.91
CA TYR A 233 26.42 4.11 -3.33
C TYR A 233 25.27 3.59 -4.19
N PRO A 234 24.91 4.23 -5.31
CA PRO A 234 23.89 3.70 -6.21
C PRO A 234 24.34 2.36 -6.79
N ALA A 235 23.46 1.35 -6.74
CA ALA A 235 23.71 0.06 -7.36
C ALA A 235 23.41 0.12 -8.86
N VAL A 236 24.32 -0.36 -9.69
CA VAL A 236 24.18 -0.37 -11.15
C VAL A 236 23.66 -1.73 -11.65
N CYS A 237 24.23 -2.84 -11.16
CA CYS A 237 23.81 -4.21 -11.47
C CYS A 237 24.53 -5.19 -10.52
N TRP A 238 24.16 -6.47 -10.51
CA TRP A 238 24.85 -7.52 -9.73
C TRP A 238 25.38 -8.64 -10.62
N THR A 239 26.39 -9.37 -10.18
CA THR A 239 26.88 -10.57 -10.86
C THR A 239 27.43 -11.59 -9.85
N THR A 240 27.68 -12.82 -10.30
CA THR A 240 28.40 -13.83 -9.53
C THR A 240 29.87 -13.81 -9.92
N GLY A 241 30.76 -13.89 -8.94
CA GLY A 241 32.20 -13.86 -9.13
C GLY A 241 32.92 -14.71 -8.10
N ASP A 242 34.18 -14.37 -7.81
CA ASP A 242 34.97 -15.08 -6.81
C ASP A 242 34.29 -15.09 -5.43
N THR A 243 34.38 -16.23 -4.75
CA THR A 243 33.89 -16.37 -3.38
C THR A 243 34.79 -15.63 -2.39
N VAL A 244 34.23 -14.69 -1.64
CA VAL A 244 34.89 -13.97 -0.56
C VAL A 244 34.36 -14.40 0.80
N SER A 245 35.26 -14.56 1.78
CA SER A 245 34.88 -14.88 3.17
C SER A 245 34.89 -13.63 4.04
N SER A 246 33.78 -13.35 4.74
CA SER A 246 33.64 -12.23 5.67
C SER A 246 32.85 -12.66 6.89
N ASN A 247 33.38 -12.42 8.09
CA ASN A 247 32.77 -12.79 9.37
C ASN A 247 32.32 -14.28 9.47
N GLY A 248 33.03 -15.20 8.79
CA GLY A 248 32.72 -16.63 8.78
C GLY A 248 31.65 -17.06 7.76
N TYR A 249 31.22 -16.16 6.88
CA TYR A 249 30.29 -16.44 5.78
C TYR A 249 30.98 -16.30 4.43
N GLU A 250 30.63 -17.16 3.49
CA GLU A 250 31.10 -17.13 2.11
C GLU A 250 30.07 -16.44 1.22
N HIS A 251 30.54 -15.53 0.35
CA HIS A 251 29.71 -14.75 -0.57
C HIS A 251 30.35 -14.74 -1.95
N ASP A 252 29.59 -15.06 -2.99
CA ASP A 252 29.99 -15.05 -4.40
C ASP A 252 29.28 -13.95 -5.21
N ARG A 253 28.40 -13.15 -4.58
CA ARG A 253 27.69 -12.03 -5.22
C ARG A 253 28.51 -10.74 -5.16
N TRP A 254 28.68 -10.12 -6.32
CA TRP A 254 29.34 -8.84 -6.53
C TRP A 254 28.34 -7.80 -7.06
N VAL A 255 28.47 -6.55 -6.63
CA VAL A 255 27.61 -5.45 -7.09
C VAL A 255 28.45 -4.40 -7.79
N LYS A 256 28.03 -3.97 -8.96
CA LYS A 256 28.62 -2.84 -9.68
C LYS A 256 28.07 -1.54 -9.11
N ILE A 257 28.95 -0.62 -8.74
CA ILE A 257 28.62 0.70 -8.20
C ILE A 257 29.44 1.78 -8.90
N ASP A 258 28.97 3.03 -8.85
CA ASP A 258 29.80 4.22 -9.09
C ASP A 258 30.28 4.77 -7.74
N ALA A 259 31.57 4.61 -7.44
CA ALA A 259 32.19 5.14 -6.24
C ALA A 259 32.95 6.43 -6.55
N ASP A 260 32.22 7.55 -6.60
CA ASP A 260 32.78 8.89 -6.80
C ASP A 260 33.64 9.00 -8.09
N GLY A 261 33.15 8.41 -9.20
CA GLY A 261 33.80 8.40 -10.51
C GLY A 261 34.61 7.14 -10.81
N ALA A 262 34.77 6.24 -9.83
CA ALA A 262 35.33 4.91 -10.03
C ALA A 262 34.20 3.88 -10.16
N VAL A 263 33.83 3.55 -11.40
CA VAL A 263 32.76 2.59 -11.70
C VAL A 263 33.32 1.17 -11.74
N GLY A 264 32.93 0.33 -10.78
CA GLY A 264 33.45 -1.04 -10.68
C GLY A 264 32.70 -1.91 -9.68
N PHE A 265 33.26 -3.07 -9.37
CA PHE A 265 32.62 -4.10 -8.55
C PHE A 265 33.13 -4.12 -7.12
N VAL A 266 32.22 -4.39 -6.19
CA VAL A 266 32.51 -4.57 -4.77
C VAL A 266 31.88 -5.86 -4.24
N SER A 267 32.54 -6.52 -3.28
CA SER A 267 32.07 -7.74 -2.62
C SER A 267 32.31 -7.72 -1.11
N GLY A 268 31.67 -8.65 -0.39
CA GLY A 268 31.84 -8.81 1.06
C GLY A 268 31.22 -7.69 1.91
N ILE A 269 30.28 -6.93 1.35
CA ILE A 269 29.58 -5.82 2.00
C ILE A 269 28.22 -6.29 2.59
N PHE A 270 27.92 -5.88 3.82
CA PHE A 270 26.59 -6.05 4.42
C PHE A 270 25.59 -5.03 3.83
N LEU A 271 24.85 -5.42 2.82
CA LEU A 271 23.85 -4.54 2.19
C LEU A 271 22.66 -4.29 3.15
N LYS A 272 22.39 -3.04 3.55
CA LYS A 272 21.15 -2.67 4.24
C LYS A 272 20.16 -2.10 3.21
N GLY A 273 19.56 -2.99 2.45
CA GLY A 273 18.68 -2.62 1.32
C GLY A 273 18.29 -3.81 0.46
N ASP A 274 19.18 -4.81 0.36
CA ASP A 274 18.85 -6.19 0.04
C ASP A 274 20.11 -7.05 0.24
N GLN A 275 20.02 -8.17 0.95
CA GLN A 275 20.86 -9.34 0.66
C GLN A 275 20.04 -10.39 -0.10
N THR A 276 18.92 -9.96 -0.68
CA THR A 276 17.76 -10.77 -1.07
C THR A 276 17.36 -10.60 -2.54
N GLY A 277 18.10 -9.83 -3.34
CA GLY A 277 17.87 -9.67 -4.78
C GLY A 277 16.84 -8.58 -5.14
N ASN A 278 16.99 -7.37 -4.59
CA ASN A 278 16.27 -6.19 -5.08
C ASN A 278 17.06 -5.49 -6.20
N ILE A 279 18.38 -5.63 -6.26
CA ILE A 279 19.12 -5.44 -7.53
C ILE A 279 18.72 -6.60 -8.42
N THR A 280 17.78 -6.38 -9.33
CA THR A 280 17.27 -7.42 -10.24
C THR A 280 18.06 -7.51 -11.53
N THR A 281 18.85 -6.47 -11.82
CA THR A 281 19.63 -6.36 -13.05
C THR A 281 20.95 -7.09 -12.88
N GLU A 282 21.11 -8.23 -13.57
CA GLU A 282 22.39 -8.89 -13.70
C GLU A 282 23.31 -8.07 -14.62
N CYS A 283 24.58 -7.92 -14.26
CA CYS A 283 25.56 -7.29 -15.13
C CYS A 283 25.81 -8.19 -16.35
N PRO A 284 25.91 -7.63 -17.56
CA PRO A 284 26.25 -8.37 -18.77
C PRO A 284 27.67 -8.94 -18.75
#